data_AF-A0A094DF00-F1
#
_entry.id   AF-A0A094DF00-F1
#
_cell.length_a   1.000
_cell.length_b   1.000
_cell.length_c   1.000
_cell.angle_alpha   90.00
_cell.angle_beta   90.00
_cell.angle_gamma   90.00
#
_symmetry.space_group_name_H-M   'P 1'
#
loop_
_entity.id
_entity.type
_entity.pdbx_description
1 polymer ?
#
loop_
_entity_poly.entity_id
_entity_poly.type
_entity_poly.pdbx_seq_one_letter_code
_entity_poly.pdbx_strand_id
1 'polypeptide(L)'
;MSTSSGPMGVQPAIFGGIPSRGVDIPICAVFIACFLAIGATHMTIFQKNRRRGHKFVPSALCFGFSMARVATFTMRIVWATRPTNQNVTIAANALVAAGVILLWCINRVFATRLLGEFHPRLYTKPFFEFALRRLPYVVIICCIPMVLVAMVLQIKTTNPHIRVITGILLKVVISFFLAFTFSPFIVLAVTLLLPGRKREAEVARMGKGKTSTKVAVIAIATTLLCWELGIRSATMLQTLPANAAPWYYSKAAFYVFVPAFELAVSSLPSCNHV
;
A
#
# COMPACT_ATOMS: atom_id res chain seq x y z
N MET A 1 26.71 18.50 -16.51
CA MET A 1 25.96 19.69 -16.05
C MET A 1 24.99 20.09 -17.15
N SER A 2 23.68 19.86 -16.96
CA SER A 2 22.63 20.39 -17.82
C SER A 2 21.36 20.53 -16.98
N THR A 3 21.24 21.65 -16.28
CA THR A 3 20.04 22.06 -15.54
C THR A 3 19.00 22.54 -16.55
N SER A 4 18.06 21.69 -16.94
CA SER A 4 16.90 22.14 -17.72
C SER A 4 15.93 22.87 -16.79
N SER A 5 16.04 24.19 -16.77
CA SER A 5 15.10 25.12 -16.16
C SER A 5 13.79 25.13 -16.96
N GLY A 6 12.73 24.55 -16.39
CA GLY A 6 11.37 24.96 -16.71
C GLY A 6 11.12 26.40 -16.22
N PRO A 7 9.97 27.03 -16.57
CA PRO A 7 9.69 28.40 -16.19
C PRO A 7 9.66 28.47 -14.65
N MET A 8 10.64 29.18 -14.09
CA MET A 8 11.18 29.06 -12.72
C MET A 8 11.97 27.76 -12.50
N GLY A 9 13.29 27.88 -12.34
CA GLY A 9 14.23 26.80 -12.02
C GLY A 9 14.05 26.14 -10.64
N VAL A 10 12.82 26.10 -10.13
CA VAL A 10 12.43 25.47 -8.87
C VAL A 10 12.05 24.02 -9.17
N GLN A 11 12.70 23.09 -8.48
CA GLN A 11 12.38 21.67 -8.59
C GLN A 11 10.91 21.43 -8.17
N PRO A 12 10.20 20.48 -8.81
CA PRO A 12 8.86 20.11 -8.38
C PRO A 12 8.88 19.58 -6.95
N ALA A 13 7.85 19.88 -6.18
CA ALA A 13 7.70 19.39 -4.81
C ALA A 13 7.63 17.86 -4.80
N ILE A 14 8.46 17.24 -3.95
CA ILE A 14 8.44 15.78 -3.73
C ILE A 14 7.67 15.50 -2.45
N PHE A 15 6.74 14.55 -2.49
CA PHE A 15 5.98 14.14 -1.31
C PHE A 15 6.92 13.64 -0.21
N GLY A 16 6.85 14.26 0.97
CA GLY A 16 7.74 14.00 2.09
C GLY A 16 9.11 14.66 1.99
N GLY A 17 9.31 15.57 1.01
CA GLY A 17 10.49 16.42 0.86
C GLY A 17 11.82 15.68 0.66
N ILE A 18 12.90 16.45 0.60
CA ILE A 18 14.27 15.92 0.57
C ILE A 18 14.68 15.55 2.01
N PRO A 19 15.05 14.30 2.29
CA PRO A 19 15.39 13.86 3.64
C PRO A 19 16.68 14.53 4.15
N SER A 20 16.71 14.87 5.43
CA SER A 20 17.81 15.52 6.13
C SER A 20 18.43 14.58 7.15
N ARG A 21 19.76 14.60 7.27
CA ARG A 21 20.51 13.67 8.11
C ARG A 21 20.10 13.71 9.59
N GLY A 22 19.93 14.91 10.16
CA GLY A 22 19.67 15.07 11.59
C GLY A 22 18.29 14.61 12.05
N VAL A 23 17.29 14.59 11.17
CA VAL A 23 15.89 14.31 11.54
C VAL A 23 15.39 13.02 10.91
N ASP A 24 15.63 12.80 9.61
CA ASP A 24 15.07 11.63 8.92
C ASP A 24 15.77 10.32 9.33
N ILE A 25 17.07 10.34 9.65
CA ILE A 25 17.81 9.14 10.07
C ILE A 25 17.24 8.52 11.36
N PRO A 26 17.12 9.25 12.48
CA PRO A 26 16.59 8.66 13.71
C PRO A 26 15.15 8.18 13.55
N ILE A 27 14.30 8.95 12.85
CA ILE A 27 12.91 8.58 12.59
C ILE A 27 12.83 7.28 11.78
N CYS A 28 13.61 7.17 10.70
CA CYS A 28 13.66 5.97 9.87
C CYS A 28 14.20 4.76 10.65
N ALA A 29 15.18 4.94 11.54
CA ALA A 29 15.70 3.87 12.37
C ALA A 29 14.64 3.29 13.32
N VAL A 30 13.81 4.15 13.93
CA VAL A 30 12.66 3.71 14.77
C VAL A 30 11.66 2.92 13.94
N PHE A 31 11.29 3.41 12.75
CA PHE A 31 10.37 2.66 11.87
C PHE A 31 10.95 1.31 11.44
N ILE A 32 12.25 1.24 11.11
CA ILE A 32 12.93 -0.02 10.79
C ILE A 32 12.82 -1.00 11.96
N ALA A 33 13.09 -0.55 13.19
CA ALA A 33 12.97 -1.40 14.39
C ALA A 33 11.54 -1.93 14.57
N CYS A 34 10.53 -1.06 14.43
CA CYS A 34 9.12 -1.46 14.51
C CYS A 34 8.74 -2.49 13.43
N PHE A 35 9.11 -2.26 12.18
CA PHE A 35 8.82 -3.21 11.08
C PHE A 35 9.58 -4.52 11.25
N LEU A 36 10.80 -4.52 11.80
CA LEU A 36 11.52 -5.76 12.13
C LEU A 36 10.79 -6.56 13.22
N ALA A 37 10.31 -5.90 14.28
CA ALA A 37 9.55 -6.55 15.35
C ALA A 37 8.23 -7.17 14.84
N ILE A 38 7.48 -6.43 14.03
CA ILE A 38 6.25 -6.91 13.38
C ILE A 38 6.55 -8.06 12.42
N GLY A 39 7.60 -7.91 11.60
CA GLY A 39 8.06 -8.96 10.68
C GLY A 39 8.45 -10.24 11.41
N ALA A 40 9.19 -10.14 12.52
CA ALA A 40 9.53 -11.28 13.36
C ALA A 40 8.29 -11.96 13.93
N THR A 41 7.29 -11.19 14.38
CA THR A 41 6.00 -11.71 14.85
C THR A 41 5.28 -12.50 13.74
N HIS A 42 5.16 -11.96 12.52
CA HIS A 42 4.53 -12.69 11.42
C HIS A 42 5.33 -13.91 10.97
N MET A 43 6.66 -13.85 10.99
CA MET A 43 7.52 -14.98 10.66
C MET A 43 7.36 -16.12 11.68
N THR A 44 7.33 -15.81 12.98
CA THR A 44 7.12 -16.82 14.02
C THR A 44 5.75 -17.49 13.90
N ILE A 45 4.69 -16.73 13.63
CA ILE A 45 3.34 -17.25 13.36
C ILE A 45 3.35 -18.15 12.12
N PHE A 46 3.96 -17.69 11.02
CA PHE A 46 4.07 -18.46 9.79
C PHE A 46 4.82 -19.78 9.99
N GLN A 47 5.95 -19.77 10.70
CA GLN A 47 6.72 -20.97 11.00
C GLN A 47 5.93 -21.95 11.88
N LYS A 48 5.24 -21.45 12.92
CA LYS A 48 4.40 -22.28 13.80
C LYS A 48 3.26 -22.94 13.04
N ASN A 49 2.58 -22.22 12.16
CA ASN A 49 1.51 -22.75 11.31
C ASN A 49 2.03 -23.74 10.27
N ARG A 50 3.19 -23.45 9.65
CA ARG A 50 3.84 -24.35 8.70
C ARG A 50 4.26 -25.67 9.33
N ARG A 51 4.78 -25.64 10.56
CA ARG A 51 5.10 -26.86 11.33
C ARG A 51 3.87 -27.73 11.64
N ARG A 52 2.67 -27.12 11.68
CA ARG A 52 1.38 -27.80 11.82
C ARG A 52 0.74 -28.20 10.48
N GLY A 53 1.47 -28.05 9.36
CA GLY A 53 0.99 -28.40 8.02
C GLY A 53 0.12 -27.34 7.32
N HIS A 54 -0.16 -26.20 7.96
CA HIS A 54 -1.04 -25.17 7.42
C HIS A 54 -0.23 -24.02 6.78
N LYS A 55 -0.41 -23.78 5.47
CA LYS A 55 0.23 -22.66 4.77
C LYS A 55 -0.61 -21.39 4.93
N PHE A 56 -0.26 -20.56 5.91
CA PHE A 56 -0.95 -19.30 6.14
C PHE A 56 -0.34 -18.16 5.30
N VAL A 57 -0.83 -18.03 4.05
CA VAL A 57 -0.38 -17.04 3.06
C VAL A 57 -0.41 -15.58 3.58
N PRO A 58 -1.42 -15.12 4.34
CA PRO A 58 -1.43 -13.73 4.81
C PRO A 58 -0.27 -13.35 5.73
N SER A 59 0.19 -14.23 6.65
CA SER A 59 1.36 -13.92 7.48
C SER A 59 2.66 -13.86 6.66
N ALA A 60 2.80 -14.69 5.61
CA ALA A 60 3.94 -14.60 4.72
C ALA A 60 3.96 -13.25 3.96
N LEU A 61 2.79 -12.76 3.54
CA LEU A 61 2.65 -11.44 2.92
C LEU A 61 2.92 -10.30 3.92
N CYS A 62 2.39 -10.36 5.15
CA CYS A 62 2.67 -9.38 6.21
C CYS A 62 4.19 -9.34 6.56
N PHE A 63 4.89 -10.49 6.53
CA PHE A 63 6.35 -10.53 6.64
C PHE A 63 7.06 -9.87 5.45
N GLY A 64 6.67 -10.23 4.21
CA GLY A 64 7.23 -9.62 3.00
C GLY A 64 7.04 -8.11 2.96
N PHE A 65 5.87 -7.62 3.39
CA PHE A 65 5.59 -6.20 3.57
C PHE A 65 6.55 -5.54 4.56
N SER A 66 6.75 -6.16 5.73
CA SER A 66 7.67 -5.64 6.75
C SER A 66 9.10 -5.53 6.21
N MET A 67 9.58 -6.53 5.48
CA MET A 67 10.92 -6.50 4.86
C MET A 67 11.01 -5.44 3.74
N ALA A 68 9.96 -5.29 2.93
CA ALA A 68 9.89 -4.23 1.93
C ALA A 68 9.97 -2.85 2.59
N ARG A 69 9.31 -2.63 3.75
CA ARG A 69 9.36 -1.37 4.49
C ARG A 69 10.73 -1.10 5.10
N VAL A 70 11.40 -2.12 5.63
CA VAL A 70 12.80 -2.00 6.08
C VAL A 70 13.70 -1.53 4.93
N ALA A 71 13.56 -2.13 3.74
CA ALA A 71 14.31 -1.69 2.56
C ALA A 71 13.97 -0.25 2.16
N THR A 72 12.68 0.14 2.18
CA THR A 72 12.22 1.50 1.90
C THR A 72 12.85 2.53 2.83
N PHE A 73 12.82 2.33 4.15
CA PHE A 73 13.40 3.27 5.11
C PHE A 73 14.92 3.27 5.08
N THR A 74 15.54 2.12 4.81
CA THR A 74 16.99 2.04 4.56
C THR A 74 17.37 2.90 3.35
N MET A 75 16.63 2.79 2.25
CA MET A 75 16.88 3.61 1.06
C MET A 75 16.62 5.10 1.30
N ARG A 76 15.65 5.44 2.16
CA ARG A 76 15.39 6.82 2.59
C ARG A 76 16.53 7.39 3.44
N ILE A 77 17.16 6.59 4.30
CA ILE A 77 18.40 6.96 5.01
C ILE A 77 19.55 7.19 4.03
N VAL A 78 19.75 6.28 3.05
CA VAL A 78 20.77 6.44 2.01
C VAL A 78 20.54 7.74 1.24
N TRP A 79 19.29 8.06 0.89
CA TRP A 79 18.93 9.32 0.25
C TRP A 79 19.28 10.55 1.12
N ALA A 80 19.06 10.49 2.44
CA ALA A 80 19.47 11.56 3.36
C ALA A 80 21.00 11.80 3.37
N THR A 81 21.78 10.73 3.17
CA THR A 81 23.25 10.85 3.09
C THR A 81 23.75 11.33 1.74
N ARG A 82 23.02 11.05 0.64
CA ARG A 82 23.39 11.35 -0.75
C ARG A 82 22.23 12.01 -1.53
N PRO A 83 21.78 13.21 -1.14
CA PRO A 83 20.56 13.82 -1.69
C PRO A 83 20.67 14.23 -3.16
N THR A 84 21.89 14.46 -3.66
CA THR A 84 22.15 14.89 -5.04
C THR A 84 22.12 13.74 -6.06
N ASN A 85 22.13 12.48 -5.60
CA ASN A 85 22.14 11.33 -6.49
C ASN A 85 20.72 10.97 -6.94
N GLN A 86 20.39 11.29 -8.19
CA GLN A 86 19.07 11.03 -8.78
C GLN A 86 18.67 9.55 -8.76
N ASN A 87 19.61 8.61 -8.92
CA ASN A 87 19.28 7.18 -8.92
C ASN A 87 18.81 6.73 -7.55
N VAL A 88 19.41 7.29 -6.49
CA VAL A 88 19.00 7.04 -5.10
C VAL A 88 17.60 7.62 -4.85
N THR A 89 17.33 8.84 -5.33
CA THR A 89 16.00 9.46 -5.24
C THR A 89 14.92 8.63 -5.93
N ILE A 90 15.20 8.14 -7.14
CA ILE A 90 14.25 7.30 -7.91
C ILE A 90 13.97 6.01 -7.15
N ALA A 91 15.01 5.30 -6.73
CA ALA A 91 14.88 4.04 -6.02
C ALA A 91 14.14 4.19 -4.68
N ALA A 92 14.44 5.24 -3.91
CA ALA A 92 13.74 5.53 -2.66
C ALA A 92 12.24 5.74 -2.89
N ASN A 93 11.86 6.60 -3.83
CA ASN A 93 10.45 6.90 -4.10
C ASN A 93 9.71 5.70 -4.72
N ALA A 94 10.39 4.91 -5.56
CA ALA A 94 9.84 3.68 -6.11
C ALA A 94 9.55 2.63 -5.02
N LEU A 95 10.46 2.45 -4.06
CA LEU A 95 10.25 1.54 -2.92
C LEU A 95 9.11 2.00 -2.01
N VAL A 96 9.00 3.31 -1.75
CA VAL A 96 7.84 3.87 -1.02
C VAL A 96 6.53 3.57 -1.77
N ALA A 97 6.52 3.74 -3.10
CA ALA A 97 5.34 3.48 -3.94
C ALA A 97 4.95 2.00 -4.00
N ALA A 98 5.94 1.12 -4.17
CA ALA A 98 5.72 -0.31 -4.33
C ALA A 98 5.34 -0.98 -3.01
N GLY A 99 5.90 -0.51 -1.89
CA GLY A 99 5.69 -1.12 -0.58
C GLY A 99 4.22 -1.20 -0.17
N VAL A 100 3.40 -0.21 -0.51
CA VAL A 100 2.01 -0.11 -0.01
C VAL A 100 1.10 -1.11 -0.75
N ILE A 101 1.47 -1.47 -1.98
CA ILE A 101 0.72 -2.40 -2.82
C ILE A 101 0.50 -3.73 -2.11
N LEU A 102 1.50 -4.19 -1.33
CA LEU A 102 1.39 -5.42 -0.55
C LEU A 102 0.28 -5.35 0.50
N LEU A 103 0.13 -4.21 1.21
CA LEU A 103 -0.94 -4.04 2.19
C LEU A 103 -2.32 -4.00 1.53
N TRP A 104 -2.46 -3.34 0.36
CA TRP A 104 -3.70 -3.39 -0.39
C TRP A 104 -4.08 -4.83 -0.74
N CYS A 105 -3.11 -5.63 -1.19
CA CYS A 105 -3.31 -7.05 -1.48
C CYS A 105 -3.72 -7.83 -0.23
N ILE A 106 -3.03 -7.65 0.90
CA ILE A 106 -3.33 -8.33 2.16
C ILE A 106 -4.75 -8.01 2.64
N ASN A 107 -5.11 -6.72 2.71
CA ASN A 107 -6.42 -6.27 3.14
C ASN A 107 -7.54 -6.85 2.26
N ARG A 108 -7.29 -6.91 0.95
CA ARG A 108 -8.22 -7.51 -0.01
C ARG A 108 -8.34 -9.03 0.13
N VAL A 109 -7.25 -9.74 0.44
CA VAL A 109 -7.30 -11.17 0.78
C VAL A 109 -8.20 -11.39 1.99
N PHE A 110 -8.09 -10.57 3.04
CA PHE A 110 -8.98 -10.68 4.20
C PHE A 110 -10.44 -10.42 3.85
N ALA A 111 -10.75 -9.40 3.04
CA ALA A 111 -12.11 -9.13 2.58
C ALA A 111 -12.71 -10.30 1.79
N THR A 112 -11.95 -10.85 0.84
CA THR A 112 -12.42 -11.99 0.01
C THR A 112 -12.53 -13.30 0.79
N ARG A 113 -11.69 -13.51 1.82
CA ARG A 113 -11.82 -14.64 2.75
C ARG A 113 -13.09 -14.52 3.57
N LEU A 114 -13.40 -13.32 4.09
CA LEU A 114 -14.64 -13.07 4.82
C LEU A 114 -15.86 -13.36 3.94
N LEU A 115 -15.86 -12.90 2.68
CA LEU A 115 -16.92 -13.24 1.73
C LEU A 115 -17.09 -14.76 1.55
N GLY A 116 -15.99 -15.52 1.49
CA GLY A 116 -16.01 -16.97 1.42
C GLY A 116 -16.60 -17.66 2.66
N GLU A 117 -16.37 -17.09 3.85
CA GLU A 117 -16.95 -17.59 5.10
C GLU A 117 -18.48 -17.41 5.14
N PHE A 118 -19.00 -16.31 4.60
CA PHE A 118 -20.43 -15.98 4.60
C PHE A 118 -21.20 -16.60 3.42
N HIS A 119 -20.62 -16.56 2.22
CA HIS A 119 -21.29 -16.97 0.97
C HIS A 119 -20.43 -17.97 0.17
N PRO A 120 -20.30 -19.23 0.63
CA PRO A 120 -19.45 -20.23 -0.04
C PRO A 120 -19.88 -20.48 -1.49
N ARG A 121 -21.18 -20.40 -1.81
CA ARG A 121 -21.67 -20.56 -3.19
C ARG A 121 -21.23 -19.43 -4.12
N LEU A 122 -21.24 -18.18 -3.64
CA LEU A 122 -20.79 -17.03 -4.44
C LEU A 122 -19.28 -17.08 -4.63
N TYR A 123 -18.56 -17.54 -3.60
CA TYR A 123 -17.11 -17.73 -3.64
C TYR A 123 -16.66 -18.78 -4.66
N THR A 124 -17.43 -19.85 -4.88
CA THR A 124 -17.05 -20.94 -5.80
C THR A 124 -17.56 -20.74 -7.23
N LYS A 125 -18.50 -19.82 -7.47
CA LYS A 125 -18.99 -19.57 -8.84
C LYS A 125 -17.86 -19.02 -9.72
N PRO A 126 -17.62 -19.59 -10.92
CA PRO A 126 -16.45 -19.27 -11.73
C PRO A 126 -16.40 -17.79 -12.15
N PHE A 127 -17.55 -17.18 -12.46
CA PHE A 127 -17.63 -15.76 -12.79
C PHE A 127 -17.20 -14.86 -11.63
N PHE A 128 -17.72 -15.11 -10.42
CA PHE A 128 -17.38 -14.31 -9.23
C PHE A 128 -15.96 -14.60 -8.75
N GLU A 129 -15.48 -15.84 -8.87
CA GLU A 129 -14.10 -16.19 -8.61
C GLU A 129 -13.15 -15.38 -9.51
N PHE A 130 -13.43 -15.33 -10.82
CA PHE A 130 -12.62 -14.55 -11.75
C PHE A 130 -12.71 -13.04 -11.47
N ALA A 131 -13.92 -12.49 -11.43
CA ALA A 131 -14.16 -11.05 -11.32
C ALA A 131 -13.71 -10.47 -9.97
N LEU A 132 -14.04 -11.12 -8.85
CA LEU A 132 -13.71 -10.62 -7.51
C LEU A 132 -12.35 -11.10 -7.02
N ARG A 133 -11.83 -12.26 -7.45
CA ARG A 133 -10.55 -12.77 -6.94
C ARG A 133 -9.41 -12.53 -7.90
N ARG A 134 -9.49 -12.99 -9.15
CA ARG A 134 -8.32 -13.03 -10.05
C ARG A 134 -8.07 -11.72 -10.78
N LEU A 135 -9.11 -11.16 -11.41
CA LEU A 135 -9.01 -9.97 -12.25
C LEU A 135 -8.29 -8.79 -11.57
N PRO A 136 -8.59 -8.43 -10.31
CA PRO A 136 -7.96 -7.28 -9.68
C PRO A 136 -6.46 -7.46 -9.46
N TYR A 137 -5.99 -8.68 -9.15
CA TYR A 137 -4.55 -8.95 -9.01
C TYR A 137 -3.84 -8.95 -10.36
N VAL A 138 -4.48 -9.45 -11.43
CA VAL A 138 -3.92 -9.38 -12.79
C VAL A 138 -3.71 -7.92 -13.20
N VAL A 139 -4.70 -7.05 -12.96
CA VAL A 139 -4.60 -5.62 -13.23
C VAL A 139 -3.43 -5.00 -12.47
N ILE A 140 -3.29 -5.26 -11.16
CA ILE A 140 -2.18 -4.75 -10.36
C ILE A 140 -0.82 -5.22 -10.89
N ILE A 141 -0.67 -6.51 -11.21
CA ILE A 141 0.58 -7.08 -11.73
C ILE A 141 0.98 -6.39 -13.04
N CYS A 142 0.03 -6.11 -13.93
CA CYS A 142 0.29 -5.37 -15.16
C CYS A 142 0.63 -3.89 -14.89
N CYS A 143 0.00 -3.26 -13.90
CA CYS A 143 0.20 -1.84 -13.58
C CYS A 143 1.56 -1.53 -12.92
N ILE A 144 2.14 -2.46 -12.14
CA ILE A 144 3.42 -2.27 -11.46
C ILE A 144 4.58 -1.92 -12.41
N PRO A 145 4.89 -2.71 -13.47
CA PRO A 145 5.99 -2.35 -14.36
C PRO A 145 5.71 -1.03 -15.11
N MET A 146 4.45 -0.77 -15.48
CA MET A 146 4.06 0.47 -16.15
C MET A 146 4.34 1.70 -15.28
N VAL A 147 3.98 1.67 -13.99
CA VAL A 147 4.22 2.81 -13.08
C VAL A 147 5.70 3.02 -12.84
N LEU A 148 6.49 1.94 -12.68
CA LEU A 148 7.93 2.03 -12.46
C LEU A 148 8.65 2.62 -13.67
N VAL A 149 8.35 2.15 -14.87
CA VAL A 149 8.94 2.68 -16.11
C VAL A 149 8.55 4.14 -16.31
N ALA A 150 7.25 4.47 -16.16
CA ALA A 150 6.79 5.85 -16.30
C ALA A 150 7.44 6.80 -15.29
N MET A 151 7.63 6.35 -14.04
CA MET A 151 8.31 7.12 -13.00
C MET A 151 9.78 7.38 -13.32
N VAL A 152 10.51 6.38 -13.81
CA VAL A 152 11.90 6.53 -14.24
C VAL A 152 11.99 7.52 -15.41
N LEU A 153 11.12 7.35 -16.41
CA LEU A 153 11.10 8.21 -17.60
C LEU A 153 10.76 9.66 -17.25
N GLN A 154 9.82 9.91 -16.33
CA GLN A 154 9.49 11.28 -15.92
C GLN A 154 10.68 12.05 -15.34
N ILE A 155 11.58 11.35 -14.65
CA ILE A 155 12.74 11.97 -14.00
C ILE A 155 13.93 12.07 -14.96
N LYS A 156 14.12 11.07 -15.83
CA LYS A 156 15.30 10.95 -16.70
C LYS A 156 15.15 11.58 -18.08
N THR A 157 13.93 11.66 -18.61
CA THR A 157 13.71 12.17 -19.97
C THR A 157 13.62 13.71 -19.97
N THR A 158 14.23 14.34 -20.96
CA THR A 158 14.08 15.79 -21.21
C THR A 158 13.05 16.07 -22.31
N ASN A 159 12.62 15.04 -23.06
CA ASN A 159 11.66 15.20 -24.14
C ASN A 159 10.25 15.49 -23.57
N PRO A 160 9.63 16.64 -23.90
CA PRO A 160 8.33 17.03 -23.36
C PRO A 160 7.20 16.07 -23.78
N HIS A 161 7.27 15.49 -24.98
CA HIS A 161 6.26 14.55 -25.47
C HIS A 161 6.21 13.27 -24.62
N ILE A 162 7.38 12.72 -24.26
CA ILE A 162 7.49 11.54 -23.40
C ILE A 162 6.96 11.84 -21.99
N ARG A 163 7.22 13.04 -21.46
CA ARG A 163 6.71 13.47 -20.14
C ARG A 163 5.19 13.58 -20.09
N VAL A 164 4.56 14.06 -21.16
CA VAL A 164 3.09 14.13 -21.25
C VAL A 164 2.50 12.72 -21.25
N ILE A 165 3.00 11.82 -22.11
CA ILE A 165 2.51 10.44 -22.20
C ILE A 165 2.68 9.70 -20.88
N THR A 166 3.88 9.76 -20.29
CA THR A 166 4.16 9.10 -19.01
C THR A 166 3.35 9.71 -17.86
N GLY A 167 3.10 11.02 -17.89
CA GLY A 167 2.18 11.68 -16.97
C GLY A 167 0.76 11.14 -17.05
N ILE A 168 0.20 11.01 -18.26
CA ILE A 168 -1.13 10.41 -18.48
C ILE A 168 -1.13 8.95 -17.98
N LEU A 169 -0.09 8.18 -18.30
CA LEU A 169 0.03 6.79 -17.86
C LEU A 169 0.02 6.66 -16.33
N LEU A 170 0.76 7.51 -15.62
CA LEU A 170 0.76 7.54 -14.16
C LEU A 170 -0.64 7.84 -13.59
N LYS A 171 -1.39 8.76 -14.21
CA LYS A 171 -2.77 9.10 -13.82
C LYS A 171 -3.74 7.94 -14.04
N VAL A 172 -3.59 7.21 -15.13
CA VAL A 172 -4.40 6.02 -15.43
C VAL A 172 -4.07 4.91 -14.42
N VAL A 173 -2.80 4.62 -14.19
CA VAL A 173 -2.38 3.57 -13.25
C VAL A 173 -2.82 3.87 -11.82
N ILE A 174 -2.69 5.12 -11.34
CA ILE A 174 -3.15 5.46 -9.99
C ILE A 174 -4.67 5.33 -9.84
N SER A 175 -5.44 5.55 -10.92
CA SER A 175 -6.89 5.33 -10.93
C SER A 175 -7.24 3.85 -10.74
N PHE A 176 -6.50 2.94 -11.38
CA PHE A 176 -6.63 1.51 -11.15
C PHE A 176 -6.24 1.09 -9.73
N PHE A 177 -5.17 1.67 -9.18
CA PHE A 177 -4.76 1.45 -7.79
C PHE A 177 -5.82 1.94 -6.80
N LEU A 178 -6.47 3.07 -7.10
CA LEU A 178 -7.56 3.59 -6.28
C LEU A 178 -8.74 2.65 -6.28
N ALA A 179 -9.19 2.19 -7.47
CA ALA A 179 -10.25 1.21 -7.59
C ALA A 179 -9.92 -0.09 -6.84
N PHE A 180 -8.67 -0.56 -6.92
CA PHE A 180 -8.21 -1.75 -6.20
C PHE A 180 -8.25 -1.55 -4.68
N THR A 181 -7.79 -0.40 -4.18
CA THR A 181 -7.75 -0.08 -2.74
C THR A 181 -9.14 0.11 -2.16
N PHE A 182 -10.10 0.63 -2.94
CA PHE A 182 -11.51 0.71 -2.55
C PHE A 182 -12.27 -0.61 -2.65
N SER A 183 -11.78 -1.56 -3.44
CA SER A 183 -12.49 -2.83 -3.67
C SER A 183 -12.81 -3.67 -2.42
N PRO A 184 -12.03 -3.66 -1.31
CA PRO A 184 -12.43 -4.31 -0.07
C PRO A 184 -13.75 -3.78 0.50
N PHE A 185 -14.06 -2.49 0.35
CA PHE A 185 -15.38 -1.96 0.74
C PHE A 185 -16.50 -2.52 -0.12
N ILE A 186 -16.28 -2.66 -1.43
CA ILE A 186 -17.26 -3.28 -2.33
C ILE A 186 -17.51 -4.73 -1.89
N VAL A 187 -16.45 -5.49 -1.60
CA VAL A 187 -16.56 -6.88 -1.12
C VAL A 187 -17.27 -6.94 0.24
N LEU A 188 -16.98 -6.03 1.17
CA LEU A 188 -17.68 -5.94 2.45
C LEU A 188 -19.15 -5.58 2.27
N ALA A 189 -19.48 -4.60 1.41
CA ALA A 189 -20.85 -4.21 1.11
C ALA A 189 -21.63 -5.39 0.53
N VAL A 190 -21.05 -6.11 -0.43
CA VAL A 190 -21.65 -7.35 -0.98
C VAL A 190 -21.86 -8.40 0.11
N THR A 191 -20.90 -8.57 1.02
CA THR A 191 -20.98 -9.54 2.13
C THR A 191 -22.07 -9.19 3.15
N LEU A 192 -22.29 -7.89 3.42
CA LEU A 192 -23.25 -7.42 4.42
C LEU A 192 -24.66 -7.22 3.87
N LEU A 193 -24.79 -6.80 2.60
CA LEU A 193 -26.07 -6.51 1.96
C LEU A 193 -26.73 -7.75 1.35
N LEU A 194 -25.95 -8.75 0.92
CA LEU A 194 -26.54 -10.01 0.46
C LEU A 194 -27.06 -10.77 1.68
N PRO A 195 -28.34 -11.16 1.71
CA PRO A 195 -28.86 -12.01 2.78
C PRO A 195 -28.10 -13.34 2.78
N GLY A 196 -27.19 -13.49 3.75
CA GLY A 196 -26.48 -14.74 3.98
C GLY A 196 -27.45 -15.76 4.53
N ARG A 197 -27.88 -16.71 3.69
CA ARG A 197 -28.62 -17.91 4.12
C ARG A 197 -27.69 -18.90 4.84
N LYS A 198 -26.84 -18.43 5.74
CA LYS A 198 -26.32 -19.25 6.84
C LYS A 198 -27.31 -19.10 7.97
N ARG A 199 -27.96 -20.22 8.30
CA ARG A 199 -28.91 -20.39 9.41
C ARG A 199 -28.39 -19.60 10.60
N GLU A 200 -29.21 -18.72 11.18
CA GLU A 200 -28.86 -17.87 12.32
C GLU A 200 -28.11 -18.63 13.44
N ALA A 201 -28.31 -19.97 13.52
CA ALA A 201 -27.58 -20.92 14.35
C ALA A 201 -26.05 -21.04 14.12
N GLU A 202 -25.51 -20.83 12.91
CA GLU A 202 -24.06 -20.95 12.63
C GLU A 202 -23.32 -19.62 12.89
N VAL A 203 -23.98 -18.48 12.63
CA VAL A 203 -23.53 -17.14 13.04
C VAL A 203 -23.64 -16.98 14.57
N ALA A 204 -24.59 -17.65 15.22
CA ALA A 204 -24.64 -17.76 16.68
C ALA A 204 -23.50 -18.64 17.24
N ARG A 205 -23.07 -19.70 16.54
CA ARG A 205 -21.91 -20.53 16.91
C ARG A 205 -20.56 -19.81 16.69
N MET A 206 -20.43 -19.01 15.64
CA MET A 206 -19.32 -18.06 15.48
C MET A 206 -19.63 -16.80 16.29
N GLY A 207 -19.43 -16.85 17.61
CA GLY A 207 -19.79 -15.79 18.54
C GLY A 207 -19.70 -14.37 17.97
N LYS A 208 -20.84 -13.66 17.98
CA LYS A 208 -21.13 -12.36 17.33
C LYS A 208 -19.98 -11.34 17.37
N GLY A 209 -19.18 -11.33 18.45
CA GLY A 209 -18.01 -10.45 18.62
C GLY A 209 -16.82 -10.73 17.69
N LYS A 210 -16.56 -11.97 17.27
CA LYS A 210 -15.40 -12.30 16.41
C LYS A 210 -15.59 -11.80 14.98
N THR A 211 -16.83 -11.82 14.49
CA THR A 211 -17.17 -11.46 13.12
C THR A 211 -17.23 -9.94 12.92
N SER A 212 -17.86 -9.21 13.84
CA SER A 212 -17.84 -7.73 13.82
C SER A 212 -16.42 -7.18 13.92
N THR A 213 -15.53 -7.85 14.67
CA THR A 213 -14.12 -7.47 14.76
C THR A 213 -13.40 -7.64 13.41
N LYS A 214 -13.62 -8.75 12.68
CA LYS A 214 -13.03 -8.94 11.34
C LYS A 214 -13.50 -7.85 10.37
N VAL A 215 -14.80 -7.54 10.36
CA VAL A 215 -15.39 -6.48 9.53
C VAL A 215 -14.79 -5.13 9.88
N ALA A 216 -14.73 -4.78 11.18
CA ALA A 216 -14.18 -3.52 11.64
C ALA A 216 -12.70 -3.37 11.26
N VAL A 217 -11.89 -4.42 11.43
CA VAL A 217 -10.47 -4.42 11.06
C VAL A 217 -10.28 -4.18 9.57
N ILE A 218 -11.03 -4.89 8.70
CA ILE A 218 -10.94 -4.69 7.25
C ILE A 218 -11.42 -3.27 6.89
N ALA A 219 -12.51 -2.78 7.49
CA ALA A 219 -13.02 -1.44 7.21
C ALA A 219 -12.02 -0.36 7.61
N ILE A 220 -11.45 -0.44 8.82
CA ILE A 220 -10.44 0.50 9.33
C ILE A 220 -9.16 0.43 8.49
N ALA A 221 -8.69 -0.78 8.13
CA ALA A 221 -7.53 -0.93 7.26
C ALA A 221 -7.81 -0.31 5.87
N THR A 222 -9.00 -0.51 5.32
CA THR A 222 -9.39 0.05 4.03
C THR A 222 -9.49 1.57 4.08
N THR A 223 -10.06 2.17 5.14
CA THR A 223 -10.11 3.63 5.26
C THR A 223 -8.72 4.25 5.33
N LEU A 224 -7.82 3.69 6.15
CA LEU A 224 -6.45 4.19 6.29
C LEU A 224 -5.67 4.06 4.96
N LEU A 225 -5.78 2.92 4.27
CA LEU A 225 -5.11 2.69 2.99
C LEU A 225 -5.69 3.56 1.86
N CYS A 226 -7.00 3.78 1.84
CA CYS A 226 -7.64 4.71 0.91
C CYS A 226 -7.19 6.15 1.17
N TRP A 227 -7.04 6.54 2.44
CA TRP A 227 -6.57 7.87 2.81
C TRP A 227 -5.13 8.10 2.34
N GLU A 228 -4.23 7.15 2.62
CA GLU A 228 -2.84 7.21 2.14
C GLU A 228 -2.78 7.37 0.63
N LEU A 229 -3.52 6.52 -0.11
CA LEU A 229 -3.54 6.58 -1.57
C LEU A 229 -4.22 7.86 -2.10
N GLY A 230 -5.20 8.41 -1.37
CA GLY A 230 -5.84 9.69 -1.68
C GLY A 230 -4.86 10.86 -1.59
N ILE A 231 -4.05 10.93 -0.53
CA ILE A 231 -2.99 11.94 -0.43
C ILE A 231 -1.96 11.72 -1.55
N ARG A 232 -1.57 10.47 -1.81
CA ARG A 232 -0.62 10.17 -2.88
C ARG A 232 -1.14 10.57 -4.26
N SER A 233 -2.41 10.29 -4.56
CA SER A 233 -3.02 10.67 -5.84
C SER A 233 -3.12 12.18 -5.98
N ALA A 234 -3.47 12.91 -4.92
CA ALA A 234 -3.44 14.37 -4.91
C ALA A 234 -2.04 14.90 -5.26
N THR A 235 -0.99 14.34 -4.65
CA THR A 235 0.40 14.76 -4.93
C THR A 235 0.91 14.35 -6.32
N MET A 236 0.34 13.32 -6.94
CA MET A 236 0.71 12.89 -8.30
C MET A 236 -0.07 13.63 -9.39
N LEU A 237 -1.25 14.16 -9.07
CA LEU A 237 -2.08 14.92 -10.00
C LEU A 237 -1.68 16.40 -10.07
N GLN A 238 -1.05 16.92 -9.02
CA GLN A 238 -0.64 18.32 -8.92
C GLN A 238 0.88 18.45 -9.03
N THR A 239 1.34 19.28 -9.97
CA THR A 239 2.76 19.67 -10.04
C THR A 239 2.90 21.05 -9.40
N LEU A 240 3.31 21.09 -8.13
CA LEU A 240 3.58 22.33 -7.42
C LEU A 240 5.09 22.61 -7.36
N PRO A 241 5.51 23.88 -7.47
CA PRO A 241 6.90 24.24 -7.23
C PRO A 241 7.23 24.04 -5.73
N ALA A 242 8.45 23.59 -5.42
CA ALA A 242 8.85 23.24 -4.05
C ALA A 242 8.71 24.39 -3.03
N ASN A 243 8.70 25.65 -3.47
CA ASN A 243 8.56 26.83 -2.62
C ASN A 243 7.11 27.14 -2.20
N ALA A 244 6.10 26.60 -2.89
CA ALA A 244 4.68 26.84 -2.62
C ALA A 244 3.93 25.54 -2.25
N ALA A 245 4.67 24.52 -1.81
CA ALA A 245 4.11 23.22 -1.50
C ALA A 245 3.19 23.27 -0.25
N PRO A 246 1.94 22.80 -0.33
CA PRO A 246 1.03 22.77 0.82
C PRO A 246 1.50 21.86 1.96
N TRP A 247 0.89 21.99 3.14
CA TRP A 247 1.26 21.26 4.37
C TRP A 247 1.35 19.74 4.21
N TYR A 248 0.54 19.14 3.33
CA TYR A 248 0.52 17.70 3.10
C TYR A 248 1.73 17.18 2.28
N TYR A 249 2.56 18.06 1.70
CA TYR A 249 3.86 17.69 1.13
C TYR A 249 4.97 17.59 2.19
N SER A 250 4.71 18.03 3.42
CA SER A 250 5.71 18.07 4.50
C SER A 250 6.23 16.68 4.90
N LYS A 251 7.42 16.65 5.51
CA LYS A 251 8.01 15.43 6.08
C LYS A 251 7.13 14.81 7.15
N ALA A 252 6.52 15.63 8.01
CA ALA A 252 5.64 15.17 9.07
C ALA A 252 4.42 14.45 8.49
N ALA A 253 3.76 15.05 7.48
CA ALA A 253 2.64 14.42 6.79
C ALA A 253 3.05 13.08 6.15
N PHE A 254 4.24 13.01 5.55
CA PHE A 254 4.75 11.76 5.00
C PHE A 254 4.88 10.66 6.07
N TYR A 255 5.53 10.93 7.21
CA TYR A 255 5.75 9.93 8.24
C TYR A 255 4.46 9.50 8.96
N VAL A 256 3.47 10.38 9.07
CA VAL A 256 2.17 10.06 9.65
C VAL A 256 1.33 9.24 8.67
N PHE A 257 1.13 9.74 7.46
CA PHE A 257 0.17 9.12 6.53
C PHE A 257 0.70 7.86 5.86
N VAL A 258 2.02 7.69 5.74
CA VAL A 258 2.60 6.50 5.13
C VAL A 258 2.98 5.48 6.22
N PRO A 259 4.15 5.53 6.89
CA PRO A 259 4.53 4.46 7.80
C PRO A 259 3.65 4.32 9.04
N ALA A 260 3.11 5.40 9.61
CA ALA A 260 2.32 5.25 10.83
C ALA A 260 0.99 4.52 10.55
N PHE A 261 0.33 4.84 9.44
CA PHE A 261 -0.88 4.12 9.01
C PHE A 261 -0.58 2.66 8.68
N GLU A 262 0.54 2.42 8.00
CA GLU A 262 1.00 1.07 7.67
C GLU A 262 1.33 0.23 8.90
N LEU A 263 2.00 0.82 9.89
CA LEU A 263 2.26 0.18 11.17
C LEU A 263 0.94 -0.11 11.90
N ALA A 264 0.02 0.85 11.94
CA ALA A 264 -1.29 0.66 12.57
C ALA A 264 -2.03 -0.51 11.92
N VAL A 265 -2.11 -0.56 10.58
CA VAL A 265 -2.75 -1.65 9.84
C VAL A 265 -2.05 -2.99 10.09
N SER A 266 -0.71 -3.01 10.08
CA SER A 266 0.07 -4.24 10.29
C SER A 266 -0.04 -4.78 11.72
N SER A 267 -0.29 -3.91 12.70
CA SER A 267 -0.49 -4.29 14.10
C SER A 267 -1.88 -4.85 14.39
N LEU A 268 -2.84 -4.74 13.46
CA LEU A 268 -4.21 -5.16 13.70
C LEU A 268 -4.30 -6.68 13.94
N PRO A 269 -5.10 -7.14 14.93
CA PRO A 269 -5.13 -8.54 15.38
C PRO A 269 -5.49 -9.56 14.29
N SER A 270 -6.15 -9.13 13.21
CA SER A 270 -6.56 -10.02 12.11
C SER A 270 -5.39 -10.62 11.33
N CYS A 271 -4.17 -10.03 11.35
CA CYS A 271 -2.99 -10.71 10.78
C CYS A 271 -2.35 -11.73 11.75
N ASN A 272 -2.84 -11.82 13.02
CA ASN A 272 -2.29 -12.69 14.07
C ASN A 272 -3.21 -13.87 14.48
N HIS A 273 -4.52 -13.80 14.26
CA HIS A 273 -5.49 -14.76 14.84
C HIS A 273 -6.51 -15.38 13.88
N VAL A 274 -6.12 -15.63 12.61
CA VAL A 274 -6.94 -16.45 11.69
C VAL A 274 -6.19 -17.72 11.30
#